data_AF-A0A2Z5G573-F1
#
_entry.id   AF-A0A2Z5G573-F1
#
_cell.length_a   1.000
_cell.length_b   1.000
_cell.length_c   1.000
_cell.angle_alpha   90.00
_cell.angle_beta   90.00
_cell.angle_gamma   90.00
#
_symmetry.space_group_name_H-M   'P 1'
#
loop_
_entity.id
_entity.type
_entity.pdbx_description
1 polymer ?
#
loop_
_entity_poly.entity_id
_entity_poly.type
_entity_poly.pdbx_seq_one_letter_code
_entity_poly.pdbx_strand_id
1 'polypeptide(L)'
;MANTLNLLNEREALAEAANVNAARERVASARRIVIKLGTNVIIRDDGAPAVGLIHALVESAINLRRDGKHVIFVSSGAIALGVRRLGMESSPTELAMKQACAAVGQSQLMSLYESGFQHFDVATAQVLLTEDDFLDPVRYSNLRATLETLLTLGVVPVINENDTVSTLELERPGGSPIGRDFAESQRIFGDNDKLSALVMTKMDADLLILLSDVSGLYSKHPSDPEAELISEVNEITPELIAAAGAANGRGRGGMLTKVEAARMVMDAGKLAIIASGRTPGVVERVCAGETAGTVFFKEGSR
;
A
#
# COMPACT_ATOMS: atom_id res chain seq x y z
N MET A 1 2.82 -31.40 36.56
CA MET A 1 2.39 -31.20 35.17
C MET A 1 1.84 -29.80 34.91
N ALA A 2 0.90 -29.27 35.71
CA ALA A 2 0.37 -27.90 35.53
C ALA A 2 1.45 -26.80 35.57
N ASN A 3 2.44 -26.89 36.46
CA ASN A 3 3.49 -25.87 36.60
C ASN A 3 4.47 -25.81 35.40
N THR A 4 4.71 -26.95 34.75
CA THR A 4 5.61 -27.04 33.59
C THR A 4 4.95 -26.51 32.31
N LEU A 5 3.64 -26.77 32.15
CA LEU A 5 2.86 -26.23 31.03
C LEU A 5 2.75 -24.70 31.13
N ASN A 6 2.56 -24.17 32.33
CA ASN A 6 2.49 -22.72 32.57
C ASN A 6 3.82 -22.01 32.26
N LEU A 7 4.95 -22.61 32.68
CA LEU A 7 6.29 -22.10 32.40
C LEU A 7 6.66 -22.15 30.90
N LEU A 8 6.12 -23.12 30.15
CA LEU A 8 6.30 -23.20 28.69
C LEU A 8 5.51 -22.09 27.99
N ASN A 9 4.23 -21.91 28.35
CA ASN A 9 3.39 -20.85 27.80
C ASN A 9 3.95 -19.44 28.10
N GLU A 10 4.46 -19.20 29.32
CA GLU A 10 5.10 -17.94 29.67
C GLU A 10 6.36 -17.67 28.84
N ARG A 11 7.16 -18.71 28.56
CA ARG A 11 8.36 -18.57 27.71
C ARG A 11 8.03 -18.30 26.26
N GLU A 12 7.00 -18.95 25.72
CA GLU A 12 6.52 -18.72 24.36
C GLU A 12 6.00 -17.29 24.21
N ALA A 13 5.16 -16.82 25.13
CA ALA A 13 4.65 -15.44 25.12
C ALA A 13 5.77 -14.38 25.23
N LEU A 14 6.79 -14.63 26.06
CA LEU A 14 7.96 -13.74 26.15
C LEU A 14 8.79 -13.71 24.87
N ALA A 15 8.95 -14.85 24.19
CA ALA A 15 9.67 -14.94 22.93
C ALA A 15 8.91 -14.23 21.80
N GLU A 16 7.59 -14.40 21.72
CA GLU A 16 6.72 -13.72 20.77
C GLU A 16 6.75 -12.20 20.97
N ALA A 17 6.60 -11.72 22.21
CA ALA A 17 6.71 -10.30 22.54
C ALA A 17 8.09 -9.71 22.18
N ALA A 18 9.16 -10.47 22.35
CA ALA A 18 10.50 -10.05 21.95
C ALA A 18 10.64 -9.94 20.42
N ASN A 19 10.07 -10.88 19.66
CA ASN A 19 10.07 -10.85 18.20
C ASN A 19 9.30 -9.63 17.66
N VAL A 20 8.17 -9.30 18.28
CA VAL A 20 7.34 -8.15 17.91
C VAL A 20 8.05 -6.83 18.18
N ASN A 21 8.67 -6.70 19.36
CA ASN A 21 9.47 -5.51 19.69
C ASN A 21 10.63 -5.34 18.70
N ALA A 22 11.34 -6.44 18.36
CA ALA A 22 12.38 -6.40 17.35
C ALA A 22 11.85 -5.99 15.97
N ALA A 23 10.67 -6.47 15.57
CA ALA A 23 10.04 -6.04 14.32
C ALA A 23 9.72 -4.54 14.34
N ARG A 24 9.17 -4.02 15.43
CA ARG A 24 8.87 -2.59 15.61
C ARG A 24 10.14 -1.71 15.64
N GLU A 25 11.23 -2.19 16.23
CA GLU A 25 12.54 -1.52 16.16
C GLU A 25 13.09 -1.48 14.73
N ARG A 26 12.92 -2.56 13.95
CA ARG A 26 13.27 -2.57 12.52
C ARG A 26 12.40 -1.60 11.72
N VAL A 27 11.10 -1.49 12.04
CA VAL A 27 10.21 -0.48 11.45
C VAL A 27 10.74 0.93 11.77
N ALA A 28 11.11 1.21 13.02
CA ALA A 28 11.59 2.53 13.41
C ALA A 28 12.92 2.91 12.74
N SER A 29 13.79 1.93 12.53
CA SER A 29 15.08 2.10 11.85
C SER A 29 15.02 2.03 10.32
N ALA A 30 13.85 1.81 9.72
CA ALA A 30 13.64 1.83 8.28
C ALA A 30 14.13 3.15 7.67
N ARG A 31 14.95 3.07 6.61
CA ARG A 31 15.53 4.23 5.92
C ARG A 31 14.82 4.52 4.61
N ARG A 32 14.33 3.50 3.90
CA ARG A 32 13.57 3.67 2.67
C ARG A 32 12.16 3.13 2.87
N ILE A 33 11.17 4.02 2.78
CA ILE A 33 9.79 3.74 3.13
C ILE A 33 8.90 3.96 1.89
N VAL A 34 8.10 2.96 1.56
CA VAL A 34 7.04 3.07 0.57
C VAL A 34 5.72 3.30 1.30
N ILE A 35 5.02 4.39 0.99
CA ILE A 35 3.72 4.72 1.57
C ILE A 35 2.67 4.59 0.46
N LYS A 36 1.79 3.60 0.60
CA LYS A 36 0.70 3.37 -0.35
C LYS A 36 -0.59 3.98 0.17
N LEU A 37 -1.26 4.79 -0.66
CA LEU A 37 -2.55 5.39 -0.32
C LEU A 37 -3.66 4.73 -1.14
N GLY A 38 -4.62 4.09 -0.47
CA GLY A 38 -5.82 3.60 -1.12
C GLY A 38 -6.75 4.70 -1.62
N THR A 39 -7.64 4.38 -2.56
CA THR A 39 -8.62 5.33 -3.11
C THR A 39 -9.46 5.99 -2.00
N ASN A 40 -9.85 5.24 -0.97
CA ASN A 40 -10.66 5.74 0.16
C ASN A 40 -9.88 6.62 1.17
N VAL A 41 -8.56 6.75 0.96
CA VAL A 41 -7.68 7.71 1.66
C VAL A 41 -7.55 8.99 0.82
N ILE A 42 -7.46 8.86 -0.51
CA ILE A 42 -7.35 9.99 -1.46
C ILE A 42 -8.69 10.70 -1.66
N ILE A 43 -9.80 9.98 -1.57
CA ILE A 43 -11.15 10.44 -1.88
C ILE A 43 -12.02 10.31 -0.62
N ARG A 44 -12.73 11.39 -0.30
CA ARG A 44 -13.73 11.47 0.75
C ARG A 44 -15.03 10.79 0.32
N ASP A 45 -15.89 10.53 1.30
CA ASP A 45 -17.16 9.84 1.07
C ASP A 45 -18.14 10.66 0.20
N ASP A 46 -17.97 11.99 0.14
CA ASP A 46 -18.68 12.91 -0.78
C ASP A 46 -18.04 12.99 -2.19
N GLY A 47 -17.10 12.09 -2.47
CA GLY A 47 -16.34 12.00 -3.71
C GLY A 47 -15.27 13.09 -3.88
N ALA A 48 -15.10 14.02 -2.94
CA ALA A 48 -14.12 15.10 -3.08
C ALA A 48 -12.71 14.61 -2.73
N PRO A 49 -11.64 15.23 -3.26
CA PRO A 49 -10.29 14.93 -2.81
C PRO A 49 -10.13 15.20 -1.31
N ALA A 50 -9.49 14.29 -0.59
CA ALA A 50 -9.16 14.42 0.83
C ALA A 50 -7.93 15.31 1.03
N VAL A 51 -7.97 16.56 0.53
CA VAL A 51 -6.81 17.48 0.45
C VAL A 51 -6.06 17.58 1.78
N GLY A 52 -6.77 17.84 2.88
CA GLY A 52 -6.13 17.96 4.21
C GLY A 52 -5.44 16.68 4.67
N LEU A 53 -5.97 15.50 4.31
CA LEU A 53 -5.35 14.22 4.65
C LEU A 53 -4.09 13.97 3.82
N ILE A 54 -4.16 14.25 2.52
CA ILE A 54 -3.02 14.14 1.61
C ILE A 54 -1.91 15.09 2.05
N HIS A 55 -2.23 16.34 2.38
CA HIS A 55 -1.26 17.33 2.86
C HIS A 55 -0.65 16.93 4.21
N ALA A 56 -1.44 16.38 5.14
CA ALA A 56 -0.88 15.83 6.38
C ALA A 56 0.11 14.69 6.11
N LEU A 57 -0.17 13.80 5.15
CA LEU A 57 0.76 12.73 4.77
C LEU A 57 2.01 13.25 4.04
N VAL A 58 1.88 14.34 3.27
CA VAL A 58 3.02 15.06 2.70
C VAL A 58 3.89 15.63 3.82
N GLU A 59 3.30 16.26 4.84
CA GLU A 59 4.03 16.75 6.01
C GLU A 59 4.77 15.63 6.75
N SER A 60 4.12 14.47 6.93
CA SER A 60 4.77 13.27 7.48
C SER A 60 5.99 12.85 6.65
N ALA A 61 5.87 12.82 5.32
CA ALA A 61 6.99 12.49 4.45
C ALA A 61 8.13 13.51 4.52
N ILE A 62 7.81 14.81 4.65
CA ILE A 62 8.80 15.87 4.84
C ILE A 62 9.54 15.67 6.17
N ASN A 63 8.84 15.33 7.25
CA ASN A 63 9.47 15.06 8.54
C ASN A 63 10.41 13.84 8.47
N LEU A 64 9.97 12.73 7.86
CA LEU A 64 10.82 11.57 7.63
C LEU A 64 12.05 11.91 6.78
N ARG A 65 11.90 12.77 5.76
CA ARG A 65 13.01 13.24 4.93
C ARG A 65 14.01 14.08 5.73
N ARG A 66 13.54 14.93 6.63
CA ARG A 66 14.40 15.69 7.55
C ARG A 66 15.21 14.78 8.47
N ASP A 67 14.65 13.62 8.81
CA ASP A 67 15.33 12.56 9.57
C ASP A 67 16.28 11.70 8.69
N GLY A 68 16.50 12.07 7.43
CA GLY A 68 17.40 11.39 6.50
C GLY A 68 16.81 10.14 5.84
N LYS A 69 15.48 9.95 5.91
CA LYS A 69 14.80 8.82 5.28
C LYS A 69 14.36 9.15 3.86
N HIS A 70 14.33 8.14 2.99
CA HIS A 70 13.76 8.20 1.65
C HIS A 70 12.30 7.76 1.69
N VAL A 71 11.41 8.56 1.08
CA VAL A 71 9.98 8.25 1.00
C VAL A 71 9.57 8.13 -0.47
N ILE A 72 8.81 7.08 -0.78
CA ILE A 72 8.19 6.86 -2.09
C ILE A 72 6.69 6.73 -1.86
N PHE A 73 5.88 7.50 -2.58
CA PHE A 73 4.43 7.33 -2.57
C PHE A 73 3.99 6.37 -3.66
N VAL A 74 3.04 5.50 -3.34
CA VAL A 74 2.27 4.72 -4.32
C VAL A 74 0.80 5.11 -4.14
N SER A 75 0.28 5.93 -5.02
CA SER A 75 -1.07 6.49 -4.86
C SER A 75 -2.10 5.68 -5.65
N SER A 76 -3.38 5.82 -5.29
CA SER A 76 -4.53 5.42 -6.11
C SER A 76 -5.41 6.64 -6.38
N GLY A 77 -6.64 6.43 -6.88
CA GLY A 77 -7.67 7.47 -6.95
C GLY A 77 -7.75 8.26 -8.25
N ALA A 78 -6.84 8.06 -9.22
CA ALA A 78 -6.86 8.75 -10.52
C ALA A 78 -8.21 8.60 -11.24
N ILE A 79 -8.75 7.38 -11.36
CA ILE A 79 -10.08 7.15 -11.96
C ILE A 79 -11.18 7.93 -11.23
N ALA A 80 -11.21 7.88 -9.90
CA ALA A 80 -12.23 8.55 -9.10
C ALA A 80 -12.18 10.08 -9.23
N LEU A 81 -10.97 10.65 -9.25
CA LEU A 81 -10.76 12.06 -9.54
C LEU A 81 -11.27 12.43 -10.94
N GLY A 82 -10.98 11.59 -11.94
CA GLY A 82 -11.45 11.76 -13.30
C GLY A 82 -12.97 11.76 -13.43
N VAL A 83 -13.63 10.76 -12.83
CA VAL A 83 -15.10 10.64 -12.78
C VAL A 83 -15.72 11.92 -12.24
N ARG A 84 -15.24 12.43 -11.10
CA ARG A 84 -15.70 13.70 -10.53
C ARG A 84 -15.42 14.87 -11.46
N ARG A 85 -14.20 14.95 -12.01
CA ARG A 85 -13.77 16.08 -12.86
C ARG A 85 -14.59 16.19 -14.13
N LEU A 86 -15.03 15.06 -14.67
CA LEU A 86 -15.88 14.93 -15.86
C LEU A 86 -17.38 15.06 -15.53
N GLY A 87 -17.75 15.22 -14.25
CA GLY A 87 -19.15 15.38 -13.84
C GLY A 87 -19.99 14.11 -14.03
N MET A 88 -19.36 12.94 -13.97
CA MET A 88 -20.05 11.65 -14.15
C MET A 88 -20.78 11.25 -12.87
N GLU A 89 -22.00 10.71 -13.01
CA GLU A 89 -22.83 10.29 -11.87
C GLU A 89 -22.37 8.98 -11.23
N SER A 90 -21.65 8.13 -11.98
CA SER A 90 -21.19 6.83 -11.52
C SER A 90 -19.85 6.44 -12.14
N SER A 91 -19.16 5.50 -11.49
CA SER A 91 -17.91 4.95 -12.00
C SER A 91 -18.15 4.20 -13.31
N PRO A 92 -17.35 4.46 -14.36
CA PRO A 92 -17.52 3.78 -15.64
C PRO A 92 -17.19 2.29 -15.53
N THR A 93 -17.88 1.49 -16.34
CA THR A 93 -17.66 0.05 -16.48
C THR A 93 -16.83 -0.30 -17.71
N GLU A 94 -17.01 0.46 -18.80
CA GLU A 94 -16.25 0.33 -20.04
C GLU A 94 -14.79 0.70 -19.83
N LEU A 95 -13.88 -0.15 -20.33
CA LEU A 95 -12.43 0.03 -20.18
C LEU A 95 -11.97 1.39 -20.72
N ALA A 96 -12.34 1.73 -21.96
CA ALA A 96 -11.90 2.97 -22.59
C ALA A 96 -12.31 4.21 -21.76
N MET A 97 -13.52 4.19 -21.20
CA MET A 97 -14.00 5.27 -20.34
C MET A 97 -13.26 5.35 -19.00
N LYS A 98 -12.92 4.21 -18.39
CA LYS A 98 -12.08 4.19 -17.18
C LYS A 98 -10.68 4.72 -17.46
N GLN A 99 -10.07 4.32 -18.57
CA GLN A 99 -8.75 4.79 -18.99
C GLN A 99 -8.75 6.30 -19.25
N ALA A 100 -9.82 6.82 -19.88
CA ALA A 100 -10.02 8.26 -20.06
C ALA A 100 -10.17 8.99 -18.71
N CYS A 101 -10.97 8.44 -17.78
CA CYS A 101 -11.08 8.99 -16.43
C CYS A 101 -9.73 8.98 -15.71
N ALA A 102 -8.96 7.89 -15.79
CA ALA A 102 -7.64 7.81 -15.19
C ALA A 102 -6.69 8.87 -15.76
N ALA A 103 -6.65 9.03 -17.08
CA ALA A 103 -5.82 10.05 -17.74
C ALA A 103 -6.18 11.47 -17.26
N VAL A 104 -7.47 11.79 -17.18
CA VAL A 104 -7.94 13.09 -16.67
C VAL A 104 -7.56 13.27 -15.20
N GLY A 105 -7.89 12.30 -14.36
CA GLY A 105 -7.71 12.41 -12.92
C GLY A 105 -6.27 12.25 -12.44
N GLN A 106 -5.38 11.62 -13.21
CA GLN A 106 -3.95 11.50 -12.88
C GLN A 106 -3.28 12.87 -12.84
N SER A 107 -3.63 13.77 -13.77
CA SER A 107 -3.14 15.16 -13.74
C SER A 107 -3.57 15.89 -12.46
N GLN A 108 -4.81 15.68 -12.02
CA GLN A 108 -5.34 16.24 -10.79
C GLN A 108 -4.66 15.62 -9.56
N LEU A 109 -4.40 14.32 -9.58
CA LEU A 109 -3.69 13.62 -8.51
C LEU A 109 -2.30 14.21 -8.29
N MET A 110 -1.52 14.39 -9.35
CA MET A 110 -0.20 15.01 -9.25
C MET A 110 -0.29 16.46 -8.77
N SER A 111 -1.27 17.23 -9.25
CA SER A 111 -1.48 18.60 -8.76
C SER A 111 -1.74 18.65 -7.24
N LEU A 112 -2.42 17.65 -6.67
CA LEU A 112 -2.65 17.57 -5.23
C LEU A 112 -1.35 17.36 -4.45
N TYR A 113 -0.52 16.40 -4.87
CA TYR A 113 0.79 16.16 -4.25
C TYR A 113 1.74 17.34 -4.43
N GLU A 114 1.90 17.83 -5.65
CA GLU A 114 2.76 18.98 -5.95
C GLU A 114 2.35 20.20 -5.13
N SER A 115 1.04 20.45 -5.02
CA SER A 115 0.55 21.55 -4.19
C SER A 115 0.92 21.42 -2.71
N GLY A 116 1.05 20.21 -2.17
CA GLY A 116 1.51 20.01 -0.79
C GLY A 116 3.02 20.22 -0.67
N PHE A 117 3.77 19.53 -1.54
CA PHE A 117 5.23 19.49 -1.48
C PHE A 117 5.92 20.82 -1.80
N GLN A 118 5.34 21.64 -2.69
CA GLN A 118 5.89 22.95 -3.03
C GLN A 118 5.99 23.89 -1.83
N HIS A 119 5.15 23.73 -0.79
CA HIS A 119 5.23 24.56 0.43
C HIS A 119 6.50 24.30 1.25
N PHE A 120 7.21 23.22 0.95
CA PHE A 120 8.44 22.80 1.64
C PHE A 120 9.67 22.86 0.72
N ASP A 121 9.55 23.47 -0.47
CA ASP A 121 10.61 23.51 -1.49
C ASP A 121 11.14 22.12 -1.87
N VAL A 122 10.28 21.10 -1.81
CA VAL A 122 10.61 19.73 -2.21
C VAL A 122 9.90 19.43 -3.52
N ALA A 123 10.66 19.00 -4.53
CA ALA A 123 10.08 18.58 -5.80
C ALA A 123 9.44 17.19 -5.68
N THR A 124 8.36 16.97 -6.43
CA THR A 124 7.81 15.64 -6.68
C THR A 124 8.08 15.17 -8.09
N ALA A 125 8.06 13.85 -8.30
CA ALA A 125 8.18 13.27 -9.63
C ALA A 125 7.08 12.25 -9.88
N GLN A 126 6.33 12.43 -10.96
CA GLN A 126 5.37 11.43 -11.42
C GLN A 126 6.11 10.25 -12.06
N VAL A 127 5.73 9.03 -11.66
CA VAL A 127 6.14 7.81 -12.33
C VAL A 127 4.90 6.93 -12.54
N LEU A 128 4.63 6.55 -13.79
CA LEU A 128 3.52 5.67 -14.15
C LEU A 128 4.06 4.33 -14.60
N LEU A 129 3.59 3.25 -13.99
CA LEU A 129 4.12 1.89 -14.21
C LEU A 129 3.01 0.92 -14.55
N THR A 130 3.35 -0.15 -15.25
CA THR A 130 2.53 -1.38 -15.29
C THR A 130 3.32 -2.54 -14.66
N GLU A 131 2.65 -3.65 -14.38
CA GLU A 131 3.34 -4.87 -13.92
C GLU A 131 4.45 -5.34 -14.88
N ASP A 132 4.24 -5.16 -16.19
CA ASP A 132 5.19 -5.56 -17.24
C ASP A 132 6.54 -4.84 -17.14
N ASP A 133 6.56 -3.62 -16.58
CA ASP A 133 7.79 -2.84 -16.41
C ASP A 133 8.77 -3.50 -15.42
N PHE A 134 8.30 -4.41 -14.58
CA PHE A 134 9.13 -5.21 -13.67
C PHE A 134 9.55 -6.57 -14.24
N LEU A 135 8.92 -7.01 -15.34
CA LEU A 135 9.20 -8.29 -16.01
C LEU A 135 10.27 -8.14 -17.09
N ASP A 136 10.32 -6.99 -17.75
CA ASP A 136 11.37 -6.67 -18.73
C ASP A 136 12.65 -6.18 -18.01
N PRO A 137 13.81 -6.87 -18.17
CA PRO A 137 15.03 -6.51 -17.45
C PRO A 137 15.58 -5.11 -17.78
N VAL A 138 15.38 -4.63 -19.01
CA VAL A 138 15.86 -3.31 -19.45
C VAL A 138 14.99 -2.22 -18.87
N ARG A 139 13.66 -2.36 -18.97
CA ARG A 139 12.72 -1.41 -18.35
C ARG A 139 12.91 -1.34 -16.84
N TYR A 140 13.05 -2.50 -16.19
CA TYR A 140 13.30 -2.56 -14.76
C TYR A 140 14.61 -1.86 -14.38
N SER A 141 15.70 -2.10 -15.11
CA SER A 141 16.99 -1.42 -14.86
C SER A 141 16.87 0.10 -14.98
N ASN A 142 16.19 0.59 -16.03
CA ASN A 142 15.97 2.02 -16.24
C ASN A 142 15.08 2.63 -15.16
N LEU A 143 14.01 1.93 -14.77
CA LEU A 143 13.12 2.33 -13.68
C LEU A 143 13.91 2.49 -12.37
N ARG A 144 14.68 1.47 -12.00
CA ARG A 144 15.48 1.50 -10.78
C ARG A 144 16.50 2.64 -10.80
N ALA A 145 17.25 2.79 -11.89
CA ALA A 145 18.22 3.88 -12.03
C ALA A 145 17.55 5.26 -11.89
N THR A 146 16.38 5.43 -12.48
CA THR A 146 15.60 6.68 -12.40
C THR A 146 15.16 6.96 -10.97
N LEU A 147 14.53 5.98 -10.30
CA LEU A 147 14.06 6.15 -8.92
C LEU A 147 15.22 6.41 -7.93
N GLU A 148 16.35 5.72 -8.07
CA GLU A 148 17.54 5.99 -7.25
C GLU A 148 18.09 7.40 -7.46
N THR A 149 18.11 7.88 -8.71
CA THR A 149 18.55 9.25 -9.04
C THR A 149 17.60 10.27 -8.43
N LEU A 150 16.28 10.09 -8.54
CA LEU A 150 15.28 10.99 -7.94
C LEU A 150 15.48 11.10 -6.42
N LEU A 151 15.63 9.96 -5.74
CA LEU A 151 15.86 9.93 -4.30
C LEU A 151 17.19 10.63 -3.92
N THR A 152 18.25 10.42 -4.70
CA THR A 152 19.55 11.09 -4.48
C THR A 152 19.45 12.61 -4.64
N LEU A 153 18.61 13.09 -5.56
CA LEU A 153 18.31 14.51 -5.74
C LEU A 153 17.37 15.06 -4.66
N GLY A 154 16.91 14.22 -3.73
CA GLY A 154 15.97 14.60 -2.67
C GLY A 154 14.53 14.84 -3.15
N VAL A 155 14.21 14.39 -4.37
CA VAL A 155 12.87 14.41 -4.98
C VAL A 155 12.03 13.27 -4.39
N VAL A 156 10.75 13.52 -4.15
CA VAL A 156 9.81 12.47 -3.68
C VAL A 156 9.05 11.87 -4.87
N PRO A 157 9.27 10.60 -5.23
CA PRO A 157 8.52 9.95 -6.29
C PRO A 157 7.07 9.68 -5.86
N VAL A 158 6.12 9.98 -6.74
CA VAL A 158 4.71 9.62 -6.62
C VAL A 158 4.39 8.67 -7.77
N ILE A 159 4.27 7.38 -7.42
CA ILE A 159 4.04 6.28 -8.34
C ILE A 159 2.55 5.96 -8.40
N ASN A 160 2.04 5.68 -9.60
CA ASN A 160 0.72 5.10 -9.79
C ASN A 160 0.76 4.09 -10.96
N GLU A 161 -0.25 3.22 -11.05
CA GLU A 161 -0.46 2.39 -12.24
C GLU A 161 -0.70 3.28 -13.46
N ASN A 162 -0.13 2.92 -14.60
CA ASN A 162 -0.39 3.54 -15.89
C ASN A 162 -1.70 2.99 -16.47
N ASP A 163 -2.82 3.36 -15.84
CA ASP A 163 -4.17 2.89 -16.17
C ASP A 163 -4.49 3.04 -17.67
N THR A 164 -3.97 4.07 -18.34
CA THR A 164 -4.22 4.36 -19.76
C THR A 164 -3.73 3.24 -20.70
N VAL A 165 -2.71 2.48 -20.29
CA VAL A 165 -2.15 1.37 -21.09
C VAL A 165 -2.20 0.03 -20.37
N SER A 166 -2.67 0.00 -19.12
CA SER A 166 -2.80 -1.23 -18.34
C SER A 166 -3.94 -2.10 -18.88
N THR A 167 -3.66 -3.39 -19.06
CA THR A 167 -4.62 -4.40 -19.52
C THR A 167 -5.18 -5.23 -18.37
N LEU A 168 -4.79 -4.96 -17.12
CA LEU A 168 -5.14 -5.77 -15.95
C LEU A 168 -6.65 -5.93 -15.75
N GLU A 169 -7.45 -4.94 -16.17
CA GLU A 169 -8.91 -5.06 -16.12
C GLU A 169 -9.52 -6.04 -17.13
N LEU A 170 -8.86 -6.29 -18.27
CA LEU A 170 -9.29 -7.28 -19.27
C LEU A 170 -9.11 -8.71 -18.77
N GLU A 171 -8.20 -8.91 -17.82
CA GLU A 171 -7.85 -10.22 -17.26
C GLU A 171 -8.73 -10.62 -16.04
N ARG A 172 -9.63 -9.73 -15.59
CA ARG A 172 -10.61 -10.04 -14.53
C ARG A 172 -11.88 -10.69 -15.13
N PRO A 173 -12.55 -11.61 -14.41
CA PRO A 173 -13.78 -12.23 -14.90
C PRO A 173 -14.84 -11.15 -15.20
N GLY A 174 -15.20 -10.98 -16.48
CA GLY A 174 -16.14 -9.97 -16.97
C GLY A 174 -15.56 -8.91 -17.92
N GLY A 175 -14.26 -8.92 -18.20
CA GLY A 175 -13.65 -8.19 -19.33
C GLY A 175 -13.95 -8.85 -20.67
N SER A 176 -14.16 -8.06 -21.73
CA SER A 176 -14.34 -8.58 -23.09
C SER A 176 -13.10 -9.38 -23.53
N PRO A 177 -13.24 -10.64 -24.02
CA PRO A 177 -12.10 -11.46 -24.38
C PRO A 177 -11.61 -11.03 -25.76
N ILE A 178 -10.68 -10.09 -25.81
CA ILE A 178 -9.86 -9.88 -27.01
C ILE A 178 -8.44 -10.34 -26.72
N GLY A 179 -8.23 -11.64 -26.93
CA GLY A 179 -7.03 -12.10 -27.63
C GLY A 179 -5.78 -12.46 -26.84
N ARG A 180 -5.86 -13.00 -25.62
CA ARG A 180 -4.72 -13.76 -25.06
C ARG A 180 -5.19 -14.98 -24.25
N ASP A 181 -4.88 -16.17 -24.77
CA ASP A 181 -4.83 -17.42 -24.02
C ASP A 181 -3.63 -17.39 -23.07
N PHE A 182 -3.80 -16.83 -21.86
CA PHE A 182 -2.86 -17.02 -20.78
C PHE A 182 -3.63 -17.41 -19.51
N ALA A 183 -3.25 -18.59 -19.00
CA ALA A 183 -3.70 -19.30 -17.81
C ALA A 183 -4.69 -18.59 -16.86
N GLU A 184 -5.76 -19.33 -16.53
CA GLU A 184 -6.65 -19.12 -15.38
C GLU A 184 -5.86 -18.90 -14.09
N SER A 185 -5.45 -17.67 -13.83
CA SER A 185 -5.19 -17.19 -12.49
C SER A 185 -6.09 -15.99 -12.31
N GLN A 186 -7.15 -16.18 -11.53
CA GLN A 186 -8.06 -15.12 -11.10
C GLN A 186 -7.23 -14.01 -10.44
N ARG A 187 -6.82 -12.99 -11.21
CA ARG A 187 -6.06 -11.84 -10.70
C ARG A 187 -7.00 -10.92 -9.91
N ILE A 188 -7.42 -11.37 -8.74
CA ILE A 188 -8.06 -10.53 -7.71
C ILE A 188 -6.92 -9.83 -6.95
N PHE A 189 -6.21 -8.93 -7.63
CA PHE A 189 -5.20 -8.06 -7.03
C PHE A 189 -5.66 -6.62 -7.15
N GLY A 190 -5.57 -5.87 -6.05
CA GLY A 190 -5.75 -4.42 -6.05
C GLY A 190 -4.48 -3.83 -6.63
N ASP A 191 -4.57 -3.23 -7.82
CA ASP A 191 -3.43 -2.96 -8.70
C ASP A 191 -2.30 -2.23 -7.94
N ASN A 192 -2.64 -1.23 -7.13
CA ASN A 192 -1.63 -0.47 -6.39
C ASN A 192 -1.11 -1.12 -5.09
N ASP A 193 -1.82 -2.09 -4.50
CA ASP A 193 -1.29 -2.85 -3.36
C ASP A 193 -0.11 -3.71 -3.83
N LYS A 194 -0.30 -4.48 -4.91
CA LYS A 194 0.76 -5.29 -5.53
C LYS A 194 1.86 -4.42 -6.14
N LEU A 195 1.52 -3.33 -6.84
CA LEU A 195 2.50 -2.37 -7.34
C LEU A 195 3.39 -1.85 -6.20
N SER A 196 2.80 -1.53 -5.05
CA SER A 196 3.58 -1.03 -3.90
C SER A 196 4.54 -2.08 -3.33
N ALA A 197 4.14 -3.35 -3.28
CA ALA A 197 5.03 -4.45 -2.89
C ALA A 197 6.14 -4.68 -3.94
N LEU A 198 5.83 -4.58 -5.24
CA LEU A 198 6.83 -4.65 -6.30
C LEU A 198 7.83 -3.50 -6.21
N VAL A 199 7.36 -2.25 -6.11
CA VAL A 199 8.22 -1.08 -5.92
C VAL A 199 9.11 -1.27 -4.69
N MET A 200 8.53 -1.66 -3.55
CA MET A 200 9.28 -1.86 -2.32
C MET A 200 10.39 -2.89 -2.48
N THR A 201 10.06 -4.09 -2.97
CA THR A 201 11.02 -5.19 -3.11
C THR A 201 12.10 -4.88 -4.15
N LYS A 202 11.74 -4.21 -5.24
CA LYS A 202 12.64 -3.90 -6.36
C LYS A 202 13.54 -2.69 -6.10
N MET A 203 13.09 -1.77 -5.27
CA MET A 203 13.89 -0.65 -4.77
C MET A 203 14.61 -0.96 -3.47
N ASP A 204 14.61 -2.22 -3.03
CA ASP A 204 15.21 -2.67 -1.76
C ASP A 204 14.80 -1.77 -0.57
N ALA A 205 13.52 -1.37 -0.54
CA ALA A 205 12.97 -0.58 0.54
C ALA A 205 12.79 -1.44 1.80
N ASP A 206 12.81 -0.80 2.96
CA ASP A 206 12.81 -1.45 4.26
C ASP A 206 11.38 -1.70 4.78
N LEU A 207 10.49 -0.75 4.52
CA LEU A 207 9.13 -0.71 5.05
C LEU A 207 8.10 -0.33 3.98
N LEU A 208 7.02 -1.10 3.88
CA LEU A 208 5.80 -0.74 3.15
C LEU A 208 4.68 -0.40 4.13
N ILE A 209 4.11 0.79 4.02
CA ILE A 209 2.94 1.22 4.78
C ILE A 209 1.73 1.28 3.84
N LEU A 210 0.79 0.35 4.00
CA LEU A 210 -0.47 0.27 3.28
C LEU A 210 -1.54 1.06 4.04
N LEU A 211 -1.75 2.32 3.66
CA LEU A 211 -2.79 3.17 4.25
C LEU A 211 -4.15 2.88 3.61
N SER A 212 -5.11 2.49 4.46
CA SER A 212 -6.50 2.18 4.08
C SER A 212 -7.52 3.00 4.89
N ASP A 213 -8.78 2.79 4.60
CA ASP A 213 -9.94 3.18 5.41
C ASP A 213 -10.18 2.30 6.65
N VAL A 214 -9.49 1.17 6.76
CA VAL A 214 -9.55 0.26 7.92
C VAL A 214 -8.29 0.38 8.78
N SER A 215 -8.43 0.15 10.09
CA SER A 215 -7.33 0.30 11.07
C SER A 215 -6.21 -0.72 10.94
N GLY A 216 -6.45 -1.85 10.26
CA GLY A 216 -5.51 -2.95 10.06
C GLY A 216 -6.29 -4.22 9.71
N LEU A 217 -5.66 -5.38 9.90
CA LEU A 217 -6.29 -6.69 9.78
C LEU A 217 -7.08 -7.01 11.05
N TYR A 218 -8.30 -7.50 10.88
CA TYR A 218 -9.16 -7.91 12.00
C TYR A 218 -9.31 -9.43 12.03
N SER A 219 -9.53 -9.99 13.22
CA SER A 219 -9.82 -11.42 13.42
C SER A 219 -11.11 -11.89 12.74
N LYS A 220 -12.04 -10.96 12.52
CA LYS A 220 -13.32 -11.14 11.85
C LYS A 220 -13.64 -9.91 10.97
N HIS A 221 -14.79 -9.90 10.30
CA HIS A 221 -15.23 -8.69 9.59
C HIS A 221 -15.34 -7.52 10.59
N PRO A 222 -14.82 -6.31 10.31
CA PRO A 222 -14.82 -5.19 11.26
C PRO A 222 -16.20 -4.71 11.76
N SER A 223 -17.28 -5.19 11.16
CA SER A 223 -18.66 -4.93 11.59
C SER A 223 -19.16 -5.92 12.64
N ASP A 224 -18.43 -7.01 12.86
CA ASP A 224 -18.71 -7.97 13.93
C ASP A 224 -18.28 -7.35 15.27
N PRO A 225 -19.15 -7.31 16.29
CA PRO A 225 -18.82 -6.78 17.61
C PRO A 225 -17.64 -7.48 18.30
N GLU A 226 -17.36 -8.74 17.93
CA GLU A 226 -16.23 -9.52 18.45
C GLU A 226 -14.97 -9.40 17.57
N ALA A 227 -14.98 -8.52 16.56
CA ALA A 227 -13.80 -8.30 15.72
C ALA A 227 -12.71 -7.56 16.50
N GLU A 228 -11.56 -8.20 16.64
CA GLU A 228 -10.39 -7.63 17.28
C GLU A 228 -9.34 -7.27 16.24
N LEU A 229 -8.68 -6.13 16.45
CA LEU A 229 -7.57 -5.71 15.59
C LEU A 229 -6.36 -6.60 15.89
N ILE A 230 -5.86 -7.28 14.87
CA ILE A 230 -4.63 -8.07 14.95
C ILE A 230 -3.47 -7.07 14.89
N SER A 231 -2.65 -6.99 15.95
CA SER A 231 -1.50 -6.07 16.01
C SER A 231 -0.32 -6.54 15.16
N GLU A 232 -0.20 -7.85 14.95
CA GLU A 232 0.95 -8.50 14.35
C GLU A 232 0.60 -9.80 13.61
N VAL A 233 1.34 -10.06 12.54
CA VAL A 233 1.26 -11.28 11.74
C VAL A 233 2.69 -11.69 11.38
N ASN A 234 3.16 -12.79 11.97
CA ASN A 234 4.47 -13.37 11.67
C ASN A 234 4.43 -14.46 10.57
N GLU A 235 3.24 -15.01 10.33
CA GLU A 235 2.96 -16.00 9.30
C GLU A 235 1.58 -15.75 8.67
N ILE A 236 1.50 -15.80 7.33
CA ILE A 236 0.24 -15.68 6.60
C ILE A 236 -0.26 -17.07 6.26
N THR A 237 -1.20 -17.58 7.07
CA THR A 237 -1.79 -18.91 6.88
C THR A 237 -2.96 -18.88 5.87
N PRO A 238 -3.32 -20.04 5.27
CA PRO A 238 -4.50 -20.14 4.40
C PRO A 238 -5.79 -19.66 5.08
N GLU A 239 -5.94 -19.88 6.39
CA GLU A 239 -7.09 -19.44 7.18
C GLU A 239 -7.16 -17.93 7.27
N LEU A 240 -6.01 -17.25 7.45
CA LEU A 240 -5.92 -15.80 7.48
C LEU A 240 -6.26 -15.18 6.10
N ILE A 241 -5.81 -15.82 5.02
CA ILE A 241 -6.19 -15.45 3.65
C ILE A 241 -7.70 -15.61 3.44
N ALA A 242 -8.29 -16.73 3.88
CA ALA A 242 -9.73 -16.98 3.76
C ALA A 242 -10.56 -15.95 4.56
N ALA A 243 -10.14 -15.64 5.79
CA ALA A 243 -10.77 -14.61 6.63
C ALA A 243 -10.69 -13.22 5.98
N ALA A 244 -9.53 -12.86 5.43
CA ALA A 244 -9.33 -11.61 4.70
C ALA A 244 -10.18 -11.52 3.41
N GLY A 245 -10.41 -12.65 2.74
CA GLY A 245 -11.24 -12.74 1.53
C GLY A 245 -12.75 -12.64 1.81
N ALA A 246 -13.21 -13.14 2.96
CA ALA A 246 -14.61 -13.04 3.38
C ALA A 246 -15.03 -11.60 3.76
N ALA A 247 -14.07 -10.74 4.08
CA ALA A 247 -14.30 -9.35 4.51
C ALA A 247 -14.54 -8.34 3.36
N ASN A 248 -14.74 -8.81 2.11
CA ASN A 248 -14.79 -7.94 0.95
C ASN A 248 -16.10 -7.14 0.84
N GLY A 249 -16.06 -5.88 1.25
CA GLY A 249 -17.03 -4.82 0.88
C GLY A 249 -16.77 -4.20 -0.50
N ARG A 250 -17.66 -3.29 -0.95
CA ARG A 250 -17.84 -2.70 -2.30
C ARG A 250 -16.65 -1.95 -2.96
N GLY A 251 -15.39 -2.13 -2.55
CA GLY A 251 -14.21 -1.46 -3.10
C GLY A 251 -13.39 -2.30 -4.09
N ARG A 252 -12.61 -1.64 -4.96
CA ARG A 252 -11.51 -2.27 -5.72
C ARG A 252 -10.28 -2.38 -4.80
N GLY A 253 -9.89 -3.59 -4.40
CA GLY A 253 -8.76 -3.83 -3.50
C GLY A 253 -9.21 -3.95 -2.03
N GLY A 254 -9.54 -5.18 -1.62
CA GLY A 254 -10.02 -5.52 -0.27
C GLY A 254 -8.91 -5.76 0.75
N MET A 255 -9.25 -6.43 1.85
CA MET A 255 -8.25 -6.85 2.84
C MET A 255 -7.32 -7.92 2.26
N LEU A 256 -7.88 -8.86 1.48
CA LEU A 256 -7.12 -9.91 0.80
C LEU A 256 -5.93 -9.38 -0.01
N THR A 257 -6.13 -8.31 -0.79
CA THR A 257 -5.08 -7.76 -1.66
C THR A 257 -3.94 -7.12 -0.88
N LYS A 258 -4.24 -6.57 0.31
CA LYS A 258 -3.25 -6.00 1.23
C LYS A 258 -2.48 -7.09 1.96
N VAL A 259 -3.14 -8.15 2.38
CA VAL A 259 -2.50 -9.35 2.95
C VAL A 259 -1.57 -9.99 1.93
N GLU A 260 -2.00 -10.10 0.67
CA GLU A 260 -1.17 -10.61 -0.42
C GLU A 260 0.07 -9.73 -0.70
N ALA A 261 -0.10 -8.42 -0.72
CA ALA A 261 1.02 -7.49 -0.81
C ALA A 261 1.97 -7.64 0.39
N ALA A 262 1.44 -7.76 1.62
CA ALA A 262 2.22 -8.00 2.81
C ALA A 262 2.98 -9.33 2.76
N ARG A 263 2.39 -10.39 2.18
CA ARG A 263 3.05 -11.67 1.95
C ARG A 263 4.27 -11.53 1.05
N MET A 264 4.12 -10.85 -0.09
CA MET A 264 5.26 -10.58 -1.00
C MET A 264 6.40 -9.86 -0.29
N VAL A 265 6.07 -8.93 0.61
CA VAL A 265 7.03 -8.16 1.40
C VAL A 265 7.71 -9.03 2.46
N MET A 266 6.96 -9.85 3.18
CA MET A 266 7.49 -10.80 4.17
C MET A 266 8.41 -11.84 3.54
N ASP A 267 8.05 -12.34 2.35
CA ASP A 267 8.86 -13.31 1.60
C ASP A 267 10.19 -12.70 1.14
N ALA A 268 10.24 -11.39 0.90
CA ALA A 268 11.46 -10.64 0.65
C ALA A 268 12.26 -10.30 1.92
N GLY A 269 11.82 -10.76 3.10
CA GLY A 269 12.47 -10.49 4.39
C GLY A 269 12.29 -9.06 4.91
N LYS A 270 11.34 -8.31 4.34
CA LYS A 270 11.07 -6.91 4.69
C LYS A 270 9.78 -6.79 5.51
N LEU A 271 9.40 -5.55 5.84
CA LEU A 271 8.31 -5.26 6.77
C LEU A 271 7.15 -4.58 6.04
N ALA A 272 5.93 -5.01 6.33
CA ALA A 272 4.72 -4.31 5.89
C ALA A 272 3.85 -3.91 7.08
N ILE A 273 3.14 -2.80 6.96
CA ILE A 273 2.13 -2.37 7.93
C ILE A 273 0.84 -2.03 7.19
N ILE A 274 -0.29 -2.54 7.67
CA ILE A 274 -1.62 -2.08 7.27
C ILE A 274 -2.14 -1.19 8.40
N ALA A 275 -2.45 0.06 8.09
CA ALA A 275 -2.98 1.02 9.05
C ALA A 275 -4.05 1.92 8.43
N SER A 276 -4.87 2.53 9.28
CA SER A 276 -5.84 3.54 8.81
C SER A 276 -5.11 4.82 8.44
N GLY A 277 -5.24 5.21 7.17
CA GLY A 277 -4.78 6.51 6.69
C GLY A 277 -5.51 7.68 7.34
N ARG A 278 -6.67 7.46 7.99
CA ARG A 278 -7.46 8.49 8.68
C ARG A 278 -6.99 8.75 10.12
N THR A 279 -6.09 7.91 10.64
CA THR A 279 -5.52 8.11 11.97
C THR A 279 -4.53 9.29 11.94
N PRO A 280 -4.69 10.32 12.79
CA PRO A 280 -3.75 11.43 12.84
C PRO A 280 -2.33 10.96 13.17
N GLY A 281 -1.35 11.46 12.41
CA GLY A 281 0.07 11.14 12.62
C GLY A 281 0.42 9.66 12.44
N VAL A 282 -0.38 8.89 11.69
CA VAL A 282 -0.21 7.43 11.60
C VAL A 282 1.19 7.04 11.08
N VAL A 283 1.74 7.81 10.15
CA VAL A 283 3.05 7.53 9.56
C VAL A 283 4.15 7.75 10.60
N GLU A 284 4.08 8.84 11.36
CA GLU A 284 5.02 9.14 12.45
C GLU A 284 4.95 8.09 13.55
N ARG A 285 3.74 7.73 13.99
CA ARG A 285 3.52 6.71 15.02
C ARG A 285 4.09 5.34 14.60
N VAL A 286 3.81 4.93 13.36
CA VAL A 286 4.40 3.73 12.77
C VAL A 286 5.93 3.83 12.76
N CYS A 287 6.49 4.93 12.28
CA CYS A 287 7.94 5.13 12.18
C CYS A 287 8.63 5.35 13.54
N ALA A 288 7.87 5.59 14.60
CA ALA A 288 8.34 5.59 15.99
C ALA A 288 8.32 4.19 16.63
N GLY A 289 7.84 3.17 15.91
CA GLY A 289 7.72 1.81 16.41
C GLY A 289 6.48 1.57 17.29
N GLU A 290 5.51 2.49 17.29
CA GLU A 290 4.27 2.30 18.05
C GLU A 290 3.38 1.20 17.44
N THR A 291 2.50 0.64 18.26
CA THR A 291 1.42 -0.24 17.81
C THR A 291 0.32 0.55 17.10
N ALA A 292 0.58 0.88 15.83
CA ALA A 292 -0.37 1.52 14.92
C ALA A 292 -0.68 0.58 13.75
N GLY A 293 -1.88 -0.03 13.80
CA GLY A 293 -2.32 -1.04 12.83
C GLY A 293 -1.62 -2.39 12.99
N THR A 294 -1.64 -3.19 11.92
CA THR A 294 -1.10 -4.55 11.89
C THR A 294 0.29 -4.55 11.26
N VAL A 295 1.31 -5.06 11.96
CA VAL A 295 2.64 -5.30 11.39
C VAL A 295 2.76 -6.71 10.85
N PHE A 296 3.35 -6.83 9.66
CA PHE A 296 3.63 -8.08 8.97
C PHE A 296 5.14 -8.24 8.83
N PHE A 297 5.68 -9.33 9.38
CA PHE A 297 7.13 -9.58 9.40
C PHE A 297 7.40 -11.08 9.41
N LYS A 298 8.58 -11.51 8.94
CA LYS A 298 8.98 -12.92 9.04
C LYS A 298 9.92 -13.12 10.22
N GLU A 299 9.65 -14.10 11.09
CA GLU A 299 10.57 -14.44 12.18
C GLU A 299 11.96 -14.83 11.65
N GLY A 300 13.01 -14.41 12.37
CA GLY A 300 14.39 -14.71 12.02
C GLY A 300 14.95 -13.94 10.81
N SER A 301 14.18 -13.07 10.16
CA SER A 301 14.71 -12.15 9.15
C SER A 301 15.56 -11.06 9.84
N ARG A 302 16.88 -11.08 9.60
CA ARG A 302 17.82 -10.01 9.98
C ARG A 302 18.07 -9.09 8.80
#